data_AF-A1ST62-F1
#
_entry.id   AF-A1ST62-F1
#
_cell.length_a   1.000
_cell.length_b   1.000
_cell.length_c   1.000
_cell.angle_alpha   90.00
_cell.angle_beta   90.00
_cell.angle_gamma   90.00
#
_symmetry.space_group_name_H-M   'P 1'
#
loop_
_entity.id
_entity.type
_entity.pdbx_description
1 polymer ?
#
loop_
_entity_poly.entity_id
_entity_poly.type
_entity_poly.pdbx_seq_one_letter_code
_entity_poly.pdbx_strand_id
1 'polypeptide(L)'
;MLKIESELKKRRLILPLLTALEDELRNKGLWQEIKPDQQALDSREPFAIDSLSFVQWLQFIFLDKMAKLVRLPQPLPSGMQVLPMAQEYFKSLPVNSAEITDIIGRIDLLFSE
;
A
#
# COMPACT_ATOMS: atom_id res chain seq x y z
N MET A 1 20.01 -12.18 16.64
CA MET A 1 20.63 -11.86 15.33
C MET A 1 19.68 -12.12 14.17
N LEU A 2 19.24 -13.37 13.93
CA LEU A 2 18.42 -13.74 12.75
C LEU A 2 17.14 -12.89 12.53
N LYS A 3 16.40 -12.54 13.59
CA LYS A 3 15.18 -11.72 13.49
C LYS A 3 15.46 -10.28 13.03
N ILE A 4 16.55 -9.68 13.49
CA ILE A 4 16.94 -8.31 13.14
C ILE A 4 17.38 -8.24 11.68
N GLU A 5 18.16 -9.23 11.23
CA GLU A 5 18.61 -9.32 9.83
C GLU A 5 17.43 -9.52 8.87
N SER A 6 16.46 -10.35 9.26
CA SER A 6 15.22 -10.56 8.49
C SER A 6 14.42 -9.26 8.35
N GLU A 7 14.22 -8.53 9.45
CA GLU A 7 13.51 -7.24 9.45
C GLU A 7 14.22 -6.17 8.59
N LEU A 8 15.54 -6.06 8.69
CA LEU A 8 16.33 -5.14 7.86
C LEU A 8 16.22 -5.50 6.37
N LYS A 9 16.25 -6.80 6.05
CA LYS A 9 16.03 -7.28 4.69
C LYS A 9 14.63 -6.91 4.18
N LYS A 10 13.57 -7.13 4.98
CA LYS A 10 12.19 -6.74 4.65
C LYS A 10 12.11 -5.24 4.33
N ARG A 11 12.63 -4.37 5.20
CA ARG A 11 12.65 -2.90 4.99
C ARG A 11 13.29 -2.50 3.67
N ARG A 12 14.43 -3.10 3.33
CA ARG A 12 15.14 -2.82 2.08
C ARG A 12 14.34 -3.23 0.85
N LEU A 13 13.52 -4.28 0.96
CA LEU A 13 12.69 -4.78 -0.14
C LEU A 13 11.39 -3.98 -0.32
N ILE A 14 10.83 -3.44 0.77
CA ILE A 14 9.56 -2.69 0.72
C ILE A 14 9.72 -1.36 -0.05
N LEU A 15 10.79 -0.60 0.19
CA LEU A 15 10.93 0.74 -0.41
C LEU A 15 10.82 0.76 -1.95
N PRO A 16 11.53 -0.09 -2.71
CA PRO A 16 11.35 -0.17 -4.16
C PRO A 16 9.94 -0.58 -4.60
N LEU A 17 9.25 -1.41 -3.82
CA LEU A 17 7.87 -1.80 -4.11
C LEU A 17 6.89 -0.64 -3.94
N LEU A 18 7.10 0.21 -2.94
CA LEU A 18 6.27 1.42 -2.75
C LEU A 18 6.45 2.39 -3.92
N THR A 19 7.68 2.59 -4.39
CA THR A 19 7.96 3.40 -5.58
C THR A 19 7.34 2.79 -6.83
N ALA A 20 7.49 1.48 -7.05
CA ALA A 20 6.87 0.79 -8.18
C ALA A 20 5.33 0.91 -8.15
N LEU A 21 4.72 0.85 -6.96
CA LEU A 21 3.27 1.02 -6.81
C LEU A 21 2.82 2.43 -7.18
N GLU A 22 3.55 3.46 -6.73
CA GLU A 22 3.28 4.85 -7.15
C GLU A 22 3.42 5.02 -8.66
N ASP A 23 4.52 4.55 -9.24
CA ASP A 23 4.77 4.66 -10.68
C ASP A 23 3.68 3.97 -11.49
N GLU A 24 3.24 2.77 -11.09
CA GLU A 24 2.20 2.05 -11.80
C GLU A 24 0.82 2.72 -11.66
N LEU A 25 0.49 3.27 -10.49
CA LEU A 25 -0.71 4.08 -10.32
C LEU A 25 -0.70 5.31 -11.23
N ARG A 26 0.46 5.97 -11.40
CA ARG A 26 0.63 7.08 -12.34
C ARG A 26 0.49 6.61 -13.79
N ASN A 27 1.13 5.50 -14.18
CA ASN A 27 1.08 4.94 -15.53
C ASN A 27 -0.35 4.55 -15.96
N LYS A 28 -1.19 4.11 -15.01
CA LYS A 28 -2.60 3.79 -15.27
C LYS A 28 -3.54 5.00 -15.19
N GLY A 29 -3.00 6.20 -14.94
CA GLY A 29 -3.82 7.40 -14.76
C GLY A 29 -4.72 7.35 -13.52
N LEU A 30 -4.38 6.53 -12.53
CA LEU A 30 -5.11 6.36 -11.29
C LEU A 30 -4.63 7.33 -10.20
N TRP A 31 -3.40 7.84 -10.33
CA TRP A 31 -2.82 8.81 -9.40
C TRP A 31 -3.60 10.14 -9.39
N GLN A 32 -3.88 10.66 -8.19
CA GLN A 32 -4.63 11.89 -8.02
C GLN A 32 -3.74 13.05 -7.60
N GLU A 33 -3.84 14.19 -8.28
CA GLU A 33 -3.11 15.41 -7.90
C GLU A 33 -3.74 16.12 -6.70
N ILE A 34 -5.07 16.02 -6.56
CA ILE A 34 -5.82 16.68 -5.49
C ILE A 34 -5.91 15.75 -4.29
N LYS A 35 -5.35 16.19 -3.17
CA LYS A 35 -5.45 15.49 -1.89
C LYS A 35 -6.91 15.55 -1.36
N PRO A 36 -7.48 14.45 -0.86
CA PRO A 36 -8.75 14.45 -0.16
C PRO A 36 -8.75 15.39 1.06
N ASP A 37 -9.93 15.78 1.51
CA ASP A 37 -10.05 16.56 2.74
C ASP A 37 -9.55 15.79 3.97
N GLN A 38 -9.26 16.52 5.04
CA GLN A 38 -8.72 15.91 6.25
C GLN A 38 -9.73 14.97 6.91
N GLN A 39 -11.03 15.25 6.81
CA GLN A 39 -12.07 14.43 7.43
C GLN A 39 -12.13 13.03 6.81
N ALA A 40 -11.98 12.93 5.49
CA ALA A 40 -11.92 11.67 4.76
C ALA A 40 -10.66 10.87 5.09
N LEU A 41 -9.52 11.56 5.28
CA LEU A 41 -8.26 10.93 5.66
C LEU A 41 -8.26 10.41 7.11
N ASP A 42 -9.13 10.96 7.96
CA ASP A 42 -9.25 10.61 9.37
C ASP A 42 -10.26 9.46 9.64
N SER A 43 -10.79 8.82 8.59
CA SER A 43 -11.67 7.66 8.75
C SER A 43 -11.01 6.53 9.54
N ARG A 44 -11.82 5.84 10.34
CA ARG A 44 -11.42 4.69 11.16
C ARG A 44 -11.83 3.35 10.56
N GLU A 45 -12.59 3.37 9.48
CA GLU A 45 -13.01 2.15 8.79
C GLU A 45 -11.83 1.51 8.05
N PRO A 46 -11.81 0.17 7.89
CA PRO A 46 -10.83 -0.51 7.06
C PRO A 46 -10.78 0.11 5.66
N PHE A 47 -9.57 0.42 5.21
CA PHE A 47 -9.33 1.07 3.91
C PHE A 47 -10.03 2.44 3.72
N ALA A 48 -10.55 3.06 4.80
CA ALA A 48 -11.36 4.27 4.75
C ALA A 48 -12.49 4.16 3.70
N ILE A 49 -13.10 2.98 3.59
CA ILE A 49 -14.06 2.64 2.52
C ILE A 49 -15.32 3.52 2.50
N ASP A 50 -15.63 4.16 3.63
CA ASP A 50 -16.74 5.09 3.81
C ASP A 50 -16.48 6.47 3.19
N SER A 51 -15.21 6.82 2.95
CA SER A 51 -14.80 8.20 2.65
C SER A 51 -13.78 8.34 1.52
N LEU A 52 -13.07 7.27 1.15
CA LEU A 52 -12.05 7.27 0.11
C LEU A 52 -12.32 6.18 -0.93
N SER A 53 -11.94 6.44 -2.17
CA SER A 53 -11.68 5.34 -3.11
C SER A 53 -10.46 4.53 -2.64
N PHE A 54 -10.40 3.26 -3.03
CA PHE A 54 -9.25 2.42 -2.66
C PHE A 54 -7.92 2.98 -3.19
N VAL A 55 -7.93 3.60 -4.37
CA VAL A 55 -6.73 4.25 -4.94
C VAL A 55 -6.32 5.47 -4.12
N GLN A 56 -7.27 6.27 -3.62
CA GLN A 56 -6.96 7.39 -2.71
C GLN A 56 -6.38 6.87 -1.39
N TRP A 57 -6.93 5.78 -0.84
CA TRP A 57 -6.38 5.15 0.35
C TRP A 57 -4.94 4.65 0.11
N LEU A 58 -4.67 4.00 -1.04
CA LEU A 58 -3.33 3.58 -1.42
C LEU A 58 -2.36 4.77 -1.45
N GLN A 59 -2.74 5.84 -2.14
CA GLN A 59 -1.90 7.00 -2.36
C GLN A 59 -1.63 7.79 -1.06
N PHE A 60 -2.70 8.20 -0.37
CA PHE A 60 -2.61 9.22 0.67
C PHE A 60 -2.45 8.65 2.09
N ILE A 61 -2.75 7.37 2.29
CA ILE A 61 -2.63 6.71 3.59
C ILE A 61 -1.57 5.61 3.54
N PHE A 62 -1.72 4.64 2.65
CA PHE A 62 -0.88 3.45 2.65
C PHE A 62 0.58 3.75 2.30
N LEU A 63 0.85 4.42 1.17
CA LEU A 63 2.22 4.73 0.73
C LEU A 63 2.98 5.55 1.78
N ASP A 64 2.38 6.62 2.29
CA ASP A 64 2.98 7.47 3.32
C ASP A 64 3.25 6.69 4.62
N LYS A 65 2.27 5.91 5.09
CA LYS A 65 2.39 5.09 6.31
C LYS A 65 3.51 4.05 6.16
N MET A 66 3.57 3.34 5.04
CA MET A 66 4.59 2.33 4.80
C MET A 66 5.99 2.94 4.67
N ALA A 67 6.12 4.07 3.98
CA ALA A 67 7.39 4.79 3.85
C ALA A 67 7.92 5.29 5.21
N LYS A 68 7.04 5.74 6.12
CA LYS A 68 7.43 6.08 7.49
C LYS A 68 7.83 4.86 8.29
N LEU A 69 7.03 3.80 8.23
CA LEU A 69 7.23 2.57 8.98
C LEU A 69 8.58 1.92 8.69
N VAL A 70 9.01 1.88 7.42
CA VAL A 70 10.30 1.28 7.03
C VAL A 70 11.51 2.09 7.50
N ARG A 71 11.36 3.41 7.71
CA ARG A 71 12.43 4.31 8.18
C ARG A 71 12.61 4.29 9.70
N LEU A 72 11.57 3.95 10.45
CA LEU A 72 11.60 3.95 11.91
C LEU A 72 12.12 2.60 12.46
N PRO A 73 12.94 2.58 13.53
CA PRO A 73 13.46 1.35 14.13
C PRO A 73 12.42 0.65 15.03
N GLN A 74 11.14 0.67 14.63
CA GLN A 74 10.05 -0.04 15.31
C GLN A 74 9.76 -1.34 14.58
N PRO A 75 9.35 -2.44 15.24
CA PRO A 75 9.00 -3.69 14.57
C PRO A 75 8.04 -3.48 13.40
N LEU A 76 8.25 -4.15 12.27
CA LEU A 76 7.25 -4.18 11.22
C LEU A 76 5.98 -4.89 11.74
N PRO A 77 4.78 -4.40 11.40
CA PRO A 77 3.54 -5.12 11.68
C PRO A 77 3.57 -6.49 10.99
N SER A 78 2.82 -7.45 11.51
CA SER A 78 2.58 -8.72 10.83
C SER A 78 1.08 -8.92 10.59
N GLY A 79 0.75 -9.73 9.58
CA GLY A 79 -0.63 -10.07 9.25
C GLY A 79 -1.39 -9.00 8.45
N MET A 80 -0.70 -7.99 7.91
CA MET A 80 -1.32 -7.04 7.00
C MET A 80 -1.63 -7.72 5.65
N GLN A 81 -2.84 -7.52 5.14
CA GLN A 81 -3.26 -7.99 3.82
C GLN A 81 -4.05 -6.89 3.10
N VAL A 82 -3.56 -6.47 1.94
CA VAL A 82 -4.16 -5.43 1.09
C VAL A 82 -4.61 -6.02 -0.25
N LEU A 83 -3.96 -7.08 -0.71
CA LEU A 83 -4.24 -7.75 -1.98
C LEU A 83 -5.70 -8.16 -2.16
N PRO A 84 -6.40 -8.76 -1.17
CA PRO A 84 -7.81 -9.12 -1.35
C PRO A 84 -8.70 -7.91 -1.69
N MET A 85 -8.45 -6.77 -1.04
CA MET A 85 -9.17 -5.52 -1.32
C MET A 85 -8.82 -4.97 -2.70
N ALA A 86 -7.54 -5.01 -3.09
CA ALA A 86 -7.11 -4.58 -4.42
C ALA A 86 -7.78 -5.41 -5.53
N GLN A 87 -7.80 -6.74 -5.38
CA GLN A 87 -8.47 -7.64 -6.31
C GLN A 87 -9.95 -7.32 -6.42
N GLU A 88 -10.64 -7.08 -5.31
CA GLU A 88 -12.06 -6.74 -5.33
C GLU A 88 -12.32 -5.40 -6.03
N TYR A 89 -11.55 -4.36 -5.67
CA TYR A 89 -11.69 -3.03 -6.24
C TYR A 89 -11.47 -3.01 -7.76
N PHE A 90 -10.42 -3.68 -8.26
CA PHE A 90 -10.07 -3.64 -9.67
C PHE A 90 -10.91 -4.56 -10.56
N LYS A 91 -11.63 -5.56 -10.02
CA LYS A 91 -12.53 -6.44 -10.81
C LYS A 91 -13.56 -5.67 -11.63
N SER A 92 -14.04 -4.54 -11.13
CA SER A 92 -15.10 -3.74 -11.75
C SER A 92 -14.59 -2.59 -12.63
N LEU A 93 -13.27 -2.37 -12.67
CA LEU A 93 -12.69 -1.25 -13.41
C LEU A 93 -12.15 -1.72 -14.77
N PRO A 94 -12.35 -0.95 -15.86
CA PRO A 94 -11.79 -1.24 -17.17
C PRO A 94 -10.31 -0.83 -17.25
N VAL A 95 -9.49 -1.31 -16.30
CA VAL A 95 -8.05 -1.03 -16.22
C VAL A 95 -7.28 -2.34 -16.09
N ASN A 96 -6.16 -2.46 -16.80
CA ASN A 96 -5.25 -3.59 -16.56
C ASN A 96 -4.48 -3.35 -15.26
N SER A 97 -4.95 -3.98 -14.18
CA SER A 97 -4.41 -3.85 -12.82
C SER A 97 -3.41 -4.95 -12.43
N ALA A 98 -2.99 -5.82 -13.37
CA ALA A 98 -2.18 -7.00 -13.05
C ALA A 98 -0.89 -6.65 -12.29
N GLU A 99 -0.15 -5.65 -12.77
CA GLU A 99 1.09 -5.18 -12.13
C GLU A 99 0.82 -4.55 -10.76
N ILE A 100 -0.24 -3.74 -10.62
CA ILE A 100 -0.64 -3.16 -9.32
C ILE A 100 -0.91 -4.28 -8.31
N THR A 101 -1.67 -5.31 -8.71
CA THR A 101 -1.97 -6.44 -7.83
C THR A 101 -0.73 -7.29 -7.51
N ASP A 102 0.21 -7.46 -8.44
CA ASP A 102 1.47 -8.16 -8.18
C ASP A 102 2.32 -7.42 -7.14
N ILE A 103 2.50 -6.11 -7.33
CA ILE A 103 3.28 -5.27 -6.40
C ILE A 103 2.66 -5.31 -5.01
N ILE A 104 1.34 -5.16 -4.88
CA ILE A 104 0.62 -5.25 -3.59
C ILE A 104 0.81 -6.64 -2.97
N GLY A 105 0.68 -7.72 -3.75
CA GLY A 105 0.90 -9.08 -3.26
C GLY A 105 2.33 -9.31 -2.73
N ARG A 106 3.33 -8.77 -3.42
CA ARG A 106 4.73 -8.81 -2.97
C ARG A 106 4.95 -8.03 -1.68
N ILE A 107 4.25 -6.91 -1.49
CA ILE A 107 4.26 -6.17 -0.22
C ILE A 107 3.63 -7.03 0.88
N ASP A 108 2.42 -7.56 0.67
CA ASP A 108 1.71 -8.41 1.64
C ASP A 108 2.57 -9.60 2.10
N LEU A 109 3.28 -10.27 1.17
CA LEU A 109 4.20 -11.37 1.50
C LEU A 109 5.36 -10.95 2.42
N LEU A 110 5.82 -9.70 2.37
CA LEU A 110 6.84 -9.21 3.30
C LEU A 110 6.29 -9.00 4.71
N PHE A 111 4.96 -8.88 4.83
CA PHE A 111 4.24 -8.68 6.09
C PHE A 111 3.47 -9.92 6.58
N SER A 112 3.54 -11.05 5.86
CA SER A 112 2.77 -12.27 6.19
C SER A 112 3.37 -13.15 7.31
N GLU A 113 4.47 -12.72 7.93
CA GLU A 113 5.17 -13.43 9.01
C GLU A 113 5.54 -12.51 10.17
#